data_AF-A0AAP3VAR7-F1
#
_entry.id   AF-A0AAP3VAR7-F1
#
_cell.length_a   1.000
_cell.length_b   1.000
_cell.length_c   1.000
_cell.angle_alpha   90.00
_cell.angle_beta   90.00
_cell.angle_gamma   90.00
#
_symmetry.space_group_name_H-M   'P 1'
#
loop_
_entity.id
_entity.type
_entity.pdbx_description
1 polymer ?
#
loop_
_entity_poly.entity_id
_entity_poly.type
_entity_poly.pdbx_seq_one_letter_code
_entity_poly.pdbx_strand_id
1 'polypeptide(L)'
;MFKKHKFISFLIIFVLLFSVNTTTFANTTMEQNSSVNYTSEIKLYDSNENIIAYYYELNPTGYVIVNADNNEMIEYSEYNNKYFSEKDAHYYYGGPLMYYKADGTRQFGSIIELQSQKEVAIEDITPLVRGSEADSLGTLNIDNFLIKTRAVSSDSISHSTARYSYNPDGRCGSVAGAIVLNYYDRYKSPSYVPNSLESSDGVALINALVARMGTNTNYNELKKGLSLFIKQYYKPTTVTANTYSWGDRIRTIIGKNYPCILGLTSHPRYGEHWVVVTGYNFTSNNSGTYTVNDGWGNVGININSSYTDGCVDIG
;
A
#
# COMPACT_ATOMS: atom_id res chain seq x y z
N MET A 1 -45.40 -0.63 53.12
CA MET A 1 -45.97 -0.15 51.84
C MET A 1 -45.27 1.16 51.48
N PHE A 2 -44.88 1.34 50.21
CA PHE A 2 -43.97 2.36 49.66
C PHE A 2 -42.45 2.14 49.85
N LYS A 3 -41.83 1.40 48.91
CA LYS A 3 -40.38 1.48 48.64
C LYS A 3 -40.17 2.23 47.32
N LYS A 4 -39.53 3.40 47.42
CA LYS A 4 -38.97 4.16 46.31
C LYS A 4 -37.75 3.39 45.76
N HIS A 5 -37.74 3.08 44.47
CA HIS A 5 -36.53 2.63 43.79
C HIS A 5 -35.60 3.83 43.55
N LYS A 6 -34.42 3.79 44.17
CA LYS A 6 -33.29 4.66 43.83
C LYS A 6 -32.65 4.11 42.55
N PHE A 7 -32.65 4.90 41.48
CA PHE A 7 -31.76 4.69 40.35
C PHE A 7 -30.33 5.04 40.80
N ILE A 8 -29.42 4.08 40.70
CA ILE A 8 -27.97 4.30 40.83
C ILE A 8 -27.45 4.48 39.40
N SER A 9 -27.08 5.71 39.04
CA SER A 9 -26.27 5.98 37.85
C SER A 9 -24.85 5.46 38.08
N PHE A 10 -24.43 4.47 37.29
CA PHE A 10 -23.02 4.17 37.08
C PHE A 10 -22.55 4.97 35.86
N LEU A 11 -21.72 5.99 36.12
CA LEU A 11 -20.96 6.70 35.11
C LEU A 11 -19.71 5.85 34.82
N ILE A 12 -19.71 5.12 33.70
CA ILE A 12 -18.49 4.46 33.20
C ILE A 12 -17.77 5.47 32.31
N ILE A 13 -16.68 6.02 32.84
CA ILE A 13 -15.72 6.81 32.08
C ILE A 13 -14.92 5.83 31.22
N PHE A 14 -15.18 5.81 29.91
CA PHE A 14 -14.33 5.12 28.95
C PHE A 14 -13.12 6.01 28.64
N VAL A 15 -11.99 5.73 29.28
CA VAL A 15 -10.69 6.20 28.81
C VAL A 15 -10.28 5.29 27.65
N LEU A 16 -10.45 5.78 26.42
CA LEU A 16 -9.98 5.08 25.22
C LEU A 16 -8.47 5.33 25.06
N LEU A 17 -7.67 4.41 25.62
CA LEU A 17 -6.31 4.16 25.17
C LEU A 17 -6.39 3.25 23.94
N PHE A 18 -6.46 3.83 22.75
CA PHE A 18 -6.30 3.08 21.51
C PHE A 18 -4.82 2.78 21.28
N SER A 19 -4.38 1.61 21.76
CA SER A 19 -3.26 0.87 21.16
C SER A 19 -3.83 -0.46 20.68
N VAL A 20 -4.57 -0.41 19.58
CA VAL A 20 -5.07 -1.63 18.92
C VAL A 20 -3.95 -2.10 18.01
N ASN A 21 -3.31 -3.20 18.38
CA ASN A 21 -2.29 -3.84 17.56
C ASN A 21 -2.90 -4.22 16.21
N THR A 22 -2.20 -3.88 15.12
CA THR A 22 -2.54 -4.20 13.72
C THR A 22 -2.62 -5.70 13.42
N THR A 23 -2.23 -6.55 14.37
CA THR A 23 -2.41 -8.00 14.31
C THR A 23 -3.85 -8.43 14.55
N THR A 24 -4.71 -7.57 15.09
CA THR A 24 -6.04 -8.00 15.54
C THR A 24 -7.03 -8.13 14.39
N PHE A 25 -6.98 -7.33 13.32
CA PHE A 25 -8.02 -7.40 12.27
C PHE A 25 -7.92 -8.66 11.40
N ALA A 26 -6.71 -9.01 10.94
CA ALA A 26 -6.50 -10.27 10.22
C ALA A 26 -6.75 -11.48 11.14
N ASN A 27 -6.39 -11.40 12.44
CA ASN A 27 -6.56 -12.52 13.36
C ASN A 27 -7.99 -12.67 13.88
N THR A 28 -8.71 -11.61 14.29
CA THR A 28 -10.08 -11.75 14.84
C THR A 28 -11.14 -12.08 13.81
N THR A 29 -10.92 -11.70 12.55
CA THR A 29 -11.85 -12.08 11.45
C THR A 29 -11.62 -13.54 11.00
N MET A 30 -10.54 -14.18 11.48
CA MET A 30 -10.10 -15.50 11.00
C MET A 30 -9.86 -16.55 12.10
N GLU A 31 -9.72 -16.17 13.38
CA GLU A 31 -9.52 -17.10 14.51
C GLU A 31 -10.81 -17.74 15.03
N GLN A 32 -11.99 -17.24 14.66
CA GLN A 32 -13.26 -17.90 15.00
C GLN A 32 -13.75 -18.73 13.82
N ASN A 33 -13.37 -20.01 13.82
CA ASN A 33 -14.00 -21.15 13.11
C ASN A 33 -14.92 -20.82 11.91
N SER A 34 -14.55 -21.37 10.75
CA SER A 34 -15.34 -21.53 9.51
C SER A 34 -15.56 -20.28 8.65
N SER A 35 -14.97 -20.32 7.44
CA SER A 35 -15.14 -19.39 6.30
C SER A 35 -14.87 -17.90 6.58
N VAL A 36 -13.93 -17.31 5.84
CA VAL A 36 -13.87 -15.85 5.72
C VAL A 36 -15.26 -15.37 5.28
N ASN A 37 -15.94 -14.57 6.10
CA ASN A 37 -17.22 -13.98 5.73
C ASN A 37 -16.97 -12.87 4.70
N TYR A 38 -16.95 -13.25 3.42
CA TYR A 38 -16.86 -12.32 2.30
C TYR A 38 -18.26 -12.02 1.73
N THR A 39 -18.46 -10.79 1.26
CA THR A 39 -19.73 -10.32 0.68
C THR A 39 -19.76 -10.41 -0.85
N SER A 40 -18.59 -10.56 -1.46
CA SER A 40 -18.41 -10.80 -2.89
C SER A 40 -17.06 -11.38 -3.19
N GLU A 41 -17.03 -12.20 -4.24
CA GLU A 41 -15.83 -12.64 -4.94
C GLU A 41 -15.86 -11.99 -6.33
N ILE A 42 -14.74 -11.38 -6.74
CA ILE A 42 -14.55 -10.81 -8.07
C ILE A 42 -13.31 -11.46 -8.70
N LYS A 43 -13.46 -11.97 -9.91
CA LYS A 43 -12.36 -12.54 -10.71
C LYS A 43 -11.51 -11.43 -11.30
N LEU A 44 -10.20 -11.57 -11.22
CA LEU A 44 -9.24 -10.62 -11.75
C LEU A 44 -8.40 -11.28 -12.85
N TYR A 45 -8.44 -10.68 -14.03
CA TYR A 45 -7.87 -11.24 -15.26
C TYR A 45 -6.52 -10.61 -15.63
N ASP A 46 -5.66 -11.39 -16.30
CA ASP A 46 -4.50 -10.85 -17.02
C ASP A 46 -4.87 -10.43 -18.45
N SER A 47 -3.91 -9.90 -19.21
CA SER A 47 -4.08 -9.51 -20.62
C SER A 47 -4.39 -10.66 -21.57
N ASN A 48 -4.24 -11.92 -21.13
CA ASN A 48 -4.55 -13.12 -21.89
C ASN A 48 -5.89 -13.74 -21.48
N GLU A 49 -6.71 -13.04 -20.69
CA GLU A 49 -8.00 -13.51 -20.17
C GLU A 49 -7.88 -14.71 -19.20
N ASN A 50 -6.71 -14.93 -18.62
CA ASN A 50 -6.54 -15.90 -17.53
C ASN A 50 -6.93 -15.25 -16.21
N ILE A 51 -7.63 -16.00 -15.35
CA ILE A 51 -7.87 -15.59 -13.97
C ILE A 51 -6.55 -15.77 -13.20
N ILE A 52 -5.95 -14.67 -12.75
CA ILE A 52 -4.68 -14.68 -12.02
C ILE A 52 -4.83 -14.35 -10.53
N ALA A 53 -5.96 -13.75 -10.16
CA ALA A 53 -6.26 -13.41 -8.77
C ALA A 53 -7.77 -13.37 -8.49
N TYR A 54 -8.11 -13.43 -7.21
CA TYR A 54 -9.47 -13.21 -6.71
C TYR A 54 -9.46 -12.06 -5.72
N TYR A 55 -10.42 -11.14 -5.87
CA TYR A 55 -10.74 -10.12 -4.89
C TYR A 55 -11.89 -10.59 -4.02
N TYR A 56 -11.73 -10.47 -2.70
CA TYR A 56 -12.78 -10.71 -1.72
C TYR A 56 -13.03 -9.43 -0.91
N GLU A 57 -14.26 -8.95 -0.92
CA GLU A 57 -14.71 -7.91 0.02
C GLU A 57 -15.06 -8.56 1.36
N LEU A 58 -14.53 -8.03 2.45
CA LEU A 58 -14.68 -8.58 3.80
C LEU A 58 -15.84 -7.91 4.56
N ASN A 59 -16.51 -8.68 5.42
CA ASN A 59 -17.53 -8.18 6.35
C ASN A 59 -16.91 -8.01 7.76
N PRO A 60 -17.03 -6.86 8.45
CA PRO A 60 -17.82 -5.67 8.09
C PRO A 60 -17.15 -4.68 7.14
N THR A 61 -15.82 -4.68 7.06
CA THR A 61 -15.06 -3.82 6.15
C THR A 61 -13.78 -4.51 5.70
N GLY A 62 -13.15 -3.96 4.67
CA GLY A 62 -11.86 -4.41 4.18
C GLY A 62 -11.96 -5.28 2.94
N TYR A 63 -10.79 -5.68 2.45
CA TYR A 63 -10.69 -6.61 1.34
C TYR A 63 -9.38 -7.38 1.40
N VAL A 64 -9.32 -8.47 0.64
CA VAL A 64 -8.10 -9.21 0.34
C VAL A 64 -8.08 -9.59 -1.14
N ILE A 65 -6.91 -9.47 -1.77
CA ILE A 65 -6.62 -10.00 -3.10
C ILE A 65 -5.65 -11.17 -2.90
N VAL A 66 -6.01 -12.33 -3.46
CA VAL A 66 -5.19 -13.54 -3.40
C VAL A 66 -4.88 -14.05 -4.81
N ASN A 67 -3.72 -14.66 -4.95
CA ASN A 67 -3.30 -15.32 -6.18
C ASN A 67 -4.21 -16.54 -6.49
N ALA A 68 -4.62 -16.69 -7.74
CA ALA A 68 -5.58 -17.73 -8.14
C ALA A 68 -5.00 -19.16 -8.11
N ASP A 69 -3.69 -19.31 -8.30
CA ASP A 69 -3.04 -20.63 -8.40
C ASP A 69 -2.73 -21.23 -7.04
N ASN A 70 -2.33 -20.39 -6.07
CA ASN A 70 -1.80 -20.85 -4.79
C ASN A 70 -2.44 -20.21 -3.57
N ASN A 71 -3.40 -19.30 -3.76
CA ASN A 71 -4.10 -18.56 -2.71
C ASN A 71 -3.20 -17.76 -1.76
N GLU A 72 -1.98 -17.44 -2.18
CA GLU A 72 -1.11 -16.52 -1.47
C GLU A 72 -1.73 -15.11 -1.51
N MET A 73 -1.80 -14.45 -0.37
CA MET A 73 -2.24 -13.07 -0.30
C MET A 73 -1.25 -12.17 -1.03
N ILE A 74 -1.79 -11.33 -1.91
CA ILE A 74 -1.06 -10.34 -2.70
C ILE A 74 -1.14 -8.97 -2.01
N GLU A 75 -2.36 -8.58 -1.65
CA GLU A 75 -2.67 -7.27 -1.08
C GLU A 75 -3.91 -7.35 -0.19
N TYR A 76 -3.97 -6.60 0.91
CA TYR A 76 -5.19 -6.46 1.72
C TYR A 76 -5.30 -5.10 2.40
N SER A 77 -6.50 -4.73 2.82
CA SER A 77 -6.72 -3.57 3.69
C SER A 77 -7.90 -3.80 4.63
N GLU A 78 -7.88 -3.10 5.77
CA GLU A 78 -9.02 -3.04 6.70
C GLU A 78 -10.13 -2.11 6.19
N TYR A 79 -9.83 -1.30 5.16
CA TYR A 79 -10.77 -0.41 4.48
C TYR A 79 -11.23 -1.01 3.15
N ASN A 80 -12.49 -0.79 2.78
CA ASN A 80 -13.02 -1.32 1.51
C ASN A 80 -12.28 -0.74 0.31
N ASN A 81 -12.11 -1.56 -0.72
CA ASN A 81 -11.59 -1.10 -2.00
C ASN A 81 -12.71 -0.41 -2.79
N LYS A 82 -12.52 0.87 -3.15
CA LYS A 82 -13.53 1.65 -3.90
C LYS A 82 -13.61 1.28 -5.39
N TYR A 83 -12.61 0.58 -5.92
CA TYR A 83 -12.45 0.33 -7.35
C TYR A 83 -13.21 -0.91 -7.82
N PHE A 84 -13.29 -1.96 -6.99
CA PHE A 84 -14.02 -3.19 -7.29
C PHE A 84 -15.47 -3.16 -6.79
N SER A 85 -16.23 -2.14 -7.20
CA SER A 85 -17.59 -1.90 -6.70
C SER A 85 -18.69 -2.55 -7.54
N GLU A 86 -18.45 -2.77 -8.83
CA GLU A 86 -19.41 -3.42 -9.74
C GLU A 86 -19.10 -4.91 -9.87
N LYS A 87 -19.93 -5.78 -9.30
CA LYS A 87 -19.66 -7.23 -9.20
C LYS A 87 -19.62 -7.97 -10.54
N ASP A 88 -20.40 -7.51 -11.51
CA ASP A 88 -20.54 -8.14 -12.83
C ASP A 88 -19.60 -7.54 -13.88
N ALA A 89 -18.75 -6.58 -13.50
CA ALA A 89 -17.80 -5.97 -14.40
C ALA A 89 -16.59 -6.88 -14.66
N HIS A 90 -15.97 -6.69 -15.83
CA HIS A 90 -14.73 -7.39 -16.20
C HIS A 90 -13.52 -6.57 -15.77
N TYR A 91 -12.76 -7.09 -14.79
CA TYR A 91 -11.59 -6.41 -14.23
C TYR A 91 -10.29 -7.09 -14.64
N TYR A 92 -9.29 -6.28 -14.97
CA TYR A 92 -7.93 -6.76 -15.13
C TYR A 92 -7.06 -6.33 -13.95
N TYR A 93 -6.00 -7.10 -13.70
CA TYR A 93 -5.09 -6.89 -12.59
C TYR A 93 -3.65 -7.04 -13.03
N GLY A 94 -2.83 -6.01 -12.76
CA GLY A 94 -1.39 -6.03 -13.06
C GLY A 94 -0.53 -6.43 -11.86
N GLY A 95 -1.14 -6.59 -10.68
CA GLY A 95 -0.44 -6.72 -9.41
C GLY A 95 -0.84 -5.64 -8.40
N PRO A 96 -0.14 -5.53 -7.26
CA PRO A 96 -0.54 -4.64 -6.19
C PRO A 96 -0.79 -3.21 -6.68
N LEU A 97 -1.96 -2.67 -6.32
CA LEU A 97 -2.43 -1.34 -6.73
C LEU A 97 -2.51 -1.08 -8.25
N MET A 98 -2.58 -2.12 -9.08
CA MET A 98 -2.73 -2.01 -10.54
C MET A 98 -4.07 -2.60 -10.95
N TYR A 99 -5.11 -1.76 -10.96
CA TYR A 99 -6.48 -2.18 -11.19
C TYR A 99 -7.03 -1.57 -12.47
N TYR A 100 -7.65 -2.40 -13.29
CA TYR A 100 -8.23 -1.96 -14.55
C TYR A 100 -9.62 -2.54 -14.74
N LYS A 101 -10.43 -1.88 -15.55
CA LYS A 101 -11.79 -2.31 -15.87
C LYS A 101 -12.05 -2.15 -17.36
N ALA A 102 -12.67 -3.13 -17.99
CA ALA A 102 -13.17 -2.98 -19.35
C ALA A 102 -14.34 -1.99 -19.37
N ASP A 103 -14.32 -1.05 -20.31
CA ASP A 103 -15.45 -0.18 -20.60
C ASP A 103 -16.44 -0.91 -21.54
N GLY A 104 -17.61 -1.25 -21.00
CA GLY A 104 -18.69 -1.93 -21.73
C GLY A 104 -18.73 -3.46 -21.63
N THR A 105 -19.74 -4.06 -22.28
CA THR A 105 -20.10 -5.49 -22.15
C THR A 105 -19.35 -6.43 -23.11
N ARG A 106 -18.32 -5.96 -23.80
CA ARG A 106 -17.59 -6.76 -24.81
C ARG A 106 -16.12 -6.89 -24.48
N GLN A 107 -15.62 -8.08 -24.80
CA GLN A 107 -14.24 -8.59 -24.71
C GLN A 107 -13.16 -7.74 -25.43
N PHE A 108 -13.51 -6.57 -25.98
CA PHE A 108 -12.62 -5.66 -26.74
C PHE A 108 -12.96 -4.17 -26.54
N GLY A 109 -13.66 -3.81 -25.45
CA GLY A 109 -13.86 -2.39 -25.09
C GLY A 109 -12.56 -1.72 -24.62
N SER A 110 -12.55 -0.39 -24.58
CA SER A 110 -11.45 0.39 -23.98
C SER A 110 -11.19 -0.07 -22.54
N ILE A 111 -9.92 -0.20 -22.14
CA ILE A 111 -9.58 -0.60 -20.77
C ILE A 111 -9.19 0.64 -19.98
N ILE A 112 -9.78 0.84 -18.80
CA ILE A 112 -9.56 2.02 -17.96
C ILE A 112 -8.72 1.64 -16.73
N GLU A 113 -7.60 2.32 -16.49
CA GLU A 113 -6.86 2.27 -15.23
C GLU A 113 -7.64 3.01 -14.14
N LEU A 114 -8.05 2.30 -13.08
CA LEU A 114 -9.04 2.80 -12.12
C LEU A 114 -8.50 3.93 -11.23
N GLN A 115 -7.19 4.03 -11.06
CA GLN A 115 -6.55 5.08 -10.27
C GLN A 115 -6.49 6.41 -11.02
N SER A 116 -6.09 6.38 -12.30
CA SER A 116 -5.91 7.58 -13.12
C SER A 116 -7.13 7.95 -13.97
N GLN A 117 -8.08 7.01 -14.12
CA GLN A 117 -9.24 7.11 -15.01
C GLN A 117 -8.84 7.32 -16.48
N LYS A 118 -7.68 6.80 -16.87
CA LYS A 118 -7.19 6.88 -18.25
C LYS A 118 -7.33 5.55 -18.95
N GLU A 119 -7.57 5.65 -20.26
CA GLU A 119 -7.52 4.50 -21.16
C GLU A 119 -6.09 3.96 -21.27
N VAL A 120 -5.98 2.64 -21.27
CA VAL A 120 -4.74 1.87 -21.42
C VAL A 120 -4.95 0.78 -22.47
N ALA A 121 -3.86 0.38 -23.12
CA ALA A 121 -3.92 -0.74 -24.04
C ALA A 121 -3.85 -2.07 -23.25
N ILE A 122 -4.44 -3.15 -23.76
CA ILE A 122 -4.46 -4.44 -23.04
C ILE A 122 -3.05 -5.02 -22.90
N GLU A 123 -2.20 -4.76 -23.89
CA GLU A 123 -0.78 -5.11 -23.88
C GLU A 123 0.02 -4.40 -22.77
N ASP A 124 -0.51 -3.28 -22.23
CA ASP A 124 0.07 -2.58 -21.09
C ASP A 124 -0.33 -3.24 -19.74
N ILE A 125 -1.07 -4.35 -19.75
CA ILE A 125 -1.40 -5.15 -18.56
C ILE A 125 -0.50 -6.39 -18.58
N THR A 126 0.73 -6.26 -18.11
CA THR A 126 1.65 -7.40 -18.01
C THR A 126 1.25 -8.29 -16.83
N PRO A 127 1.24 -9.63 -17.01
CA PRO A 127 1.03 -10.55 -15.91
C PRO A 127 2.12 -10.42 -14.85
N LEU A 128 1.73 -10.60 -13.59
CA LEU A 128 2.64 -10.74 -12.46
C LEU A 128 3.65 -11.87 -12.71
N VAL A 129 4.92 -11.54 -12.94
CA VAL A 129 6.01 -12.52 -12.84
C VAL A 129 6.48 -12.52 -11.39
N ARG A 130 6.15 -13.61 -10.68
CA ARG A 130 6.51 -13.85 -9.28
C ARG A 130 8.03 -13.66 -9.09
N GLY A 131 8.43 -12.85 -8.11
CA GLY A 131 9.77 -12.92 -7.54
C GLY A 131 9.99 -14.33 -6.97
N SER A 132 11.08 -14.98 -7.34
CA SER A 132 11.32 -16.41 -7.15
C SER A 132 11.41 -16.83 -5.68
N GLU A 133 10.30 -17.05 -5.00
CA GLU A 133 10.19 -17.92 -3.81
C GLU A 133 8.85 -18.67 -3.86
N ALA A 134 8.79 -19.68 -4.73
CA ALA A 134 7.65 -20.57 -4.84
C ALA A 134 7.86 -21.82 -3.97
N ASP A 135 7.46 -21.76 -2.70
CA ASP A 135 7.14 -22.99 -1.98
C ASP A 135 5.76 -23.50 -2.41
N SER A 136 5.73 -24.77 -2.76
CA SER A 136 4.61 -25.46 -3.39
C SER A 136 3.47 -25.80 -2.42
N LEU A 137 2.28 -25.94 -3.00
CA LEU A 137 1.13 -26.80 -2.63
C LEU A 137 -0.03 -26.18 -1.83
N GLY A 138 -1.23 -26.45 -2.39
CA GLY A 138 -2.37 -26.99 -1.64
C GLY A 138 -3.55 -26.03 -1.50
N THR A 139 -4.74 -26.58 -1.71
CA THR A 139 -6.08 -26.04 -1.40
C THR A 139 -6.05 -25.05 -0.24
N LEU A 140 -6.75 -23.92 -0.38
CA LEU A 140 -6.98 -22.87 0.63
C LEU A 140 -7.16 -23.48 2.03
N ASN A 141 -6.06 -23.61 2.77
CA ASN A 141 -6.09 -23.97 4.17
C ASN A 141 -5.88 -22.67 4.94
N ILE A 142 -6.96 -22.15 5.51
CA ILE A 142 -6.98 -20.95 6.33
C ILE A 142 -5.98 -21.07 7.50
N ASP A 143 -5.71 -22.29 7.98
CA ASP A 143 -4.68 -22.52 8.99
C ASP A 143 -3.27 -22.29 8.43
N ASN A 144 -3.00 -22.59 7.16
CA ASN A 144 -1.73 -22.23 6.52
C ASN A 144 -1.61 -20.72 6.27
N PHE A 145 -2.72 -20.02 6.00
CA PHE A 145 -2.76 -18.56 5.94
C PHE A 145 -2.43 -17.94 7.31
N LEU A 146 -3.01 -18.46 8.40
CA LEU A 146 -2.80 -17.96 9.76
C LEU A 146 -1.44 -18.36 10.35
N ILE A 147 -0.92 -19.56 10.04
CA ILE A 147 0.40 -20.02 10.49
C ILE A 147 1.51 -19.26 9.75
N LYS A 148 1.32 -18.93 8.46
CA LYS A 148 2.27 -18.12 7.68
C LYS A 148 2.19 -16.61 7.96
N THR A 149 1.14 -16.10 8.60
CA THR A 149 0.98 -14.67 8.91
C THR A 149 1.15 -14.32 10.39
N ARG A 150 1.59 -15.26 11.25
CA ARG A 150 2.04 -14.91 12.60
C ARG A 150 3.28 -14.03 12.52
N ALA A 151 3.04 -12.72 12.49
CA ALA A 151 4.06 -11.71 12.63
C ALA A 151 4.88 -12.01 13.88
N VAL A 152 6.17 -12.28 13.71
CA VAL A 152 7.10 -12.28 14.85
C VAL A 152 7.72 -10.91 15.03
N SER A 153 7.61 -10.03 14.03
CA SER A 153 8.01 -8.64 14.10
C SER A 153 7.04 -7.76 13.32
N SER A 154 6.54 -6.71 13.96
CA SER A 154 5.72 -5.68 13.33
C SER A 154 6.05 -4.33 13.94
N ASP A 155 6.02 -3.28 13.14
CA ASP A 155 6.17 -1.90 13.60
C ASP A 155 5.51 -0.93 12.63
N SER A 156 5.22 0.28 13.10
CA SER A 156 4.63 1.36 12.30
C SER A 156 5.10 2.72 12.79
N ILE A 157 5.20 3.68 11.87
CA ILE A 157 5.46 5.07 12.23
C ILE A 157 4.31 5.63 13.11
N SER A 158 4.65 6.58 13.99
CA SER A 158 3.73 7.08 15.02
C SER A 158 2.73 8.13 14.52
N HIS A 159 2.96 8.73 13.36
CA HIS A 159 2.09 9.76 12.79
C HIS A 159 1.61 9.38 11.40
N SER A 160 0.44 9.87 11.00
CA SER A 160 -0.04 9.68 9.64
C SER A 160 0.77 10.50 8.63
N THR A 161 1.00 9.92 7.46
CA THR A 161 1.53 10.62 6.29
C THR A 161 0.47 11.47 5.62
N ALA A 162 0.90 12.48 4.84
CA ALA A 162 -0.01 13.25 4.00
C ALA A 162 -0.62 12.36 2.90
N ARG A 163 -1.89 12.62 2.56
CA ARG A 163 -2.66 11.84 1.56
C ARG A 163 -2.65 12.51 0.19
N TYR A 164 -1.47 12.82 -0.31
CA TYR A 164 -1.32 13.44 -1.63
C TYR A 164 -1.69 12.45 -2.74
N SER A 165 -2.28 12.96 -3.83
CA SER A 165 -2.81 12.15 -4.93
C SER A 165 -2.58 12.75 -6.33
N TYR A 166 -1.75 13.80 -6.43
CA TYR A 166 -1.53 14.51 -7.68
C TYR A 166 -0.55 13.76 -8.59
N ASN A 167 -1.07 12.76 -9.34
CA ASN A 167 -0.32 11.95 -10.30
C ASN A 167 -0.93 11.98 -11.72
N PRO A 168 -1.00 13.15 -12.39
CA PRO A 168 -1.66 13.25 -13.70
C PRO A 168 -0.86 12.66 -14.86
N ASP A 169 0.42 12.32 -14.70
CA ASP A 169 1.34 12.05 -15.81
C ASP A 169 2.49 11.07 -15.45
N GLY A 170 2.27 10.19 -14.46
CA GLY A 170 3.25 9.19 -14.06
C GLY A 170 4.33 9.71 -13.10
N ARG A 171 4.05 10.79 -12.37
CA ARG A 171 4.93 11.40 -11.37
C ARG A 171 4.89 10.74 -9.98
N CYS A 172 4.54 9.45 -9.88
CA CYS A 172 4.40 8.73 -8.61
C CYS A 172 5.64 8.86 -7.70
N GLY A 173 6.86 8.87 -8.26
CA GLY A 173 8.09 9.10 -7.49
C GLY A 173 8.15 10.47 -6.81
N SER A 174 7.68 11.52 -7.49
CA SER A 174 7.55 12.87 -6.90
C SER A 174 6.44 12.95 -5.86
N VAL A 175 5.34 12.22 -6.04
CA VAL A 175 4.27 12.13 -5.03
C VAL A 175 4.79 11.44 -3.77
N ALA A 176 5.41 10.27 -3.90
CA ALA A 176 5.99 9.54 -2.77
C ALA A 176 7.07 10.37 -2.06
N GLY A 177 7.94 11.05 -2.83
CA GLY A 177 8.93 11.99 -2.31
C GLY A 177 8.32 13.13 -1.51
N ALA A 178 7.26 13.75 -2.01
CA ALA A 178 6.56 14.84 -1.31
C ALA A 178 5.93 14.37 0.00
N ILE A 179 5.35 13.17 0.02
CA ILE A 179 4.76 12.57 1.21
C ILE A 179 5.84 12.33 2.29
N VAL A 180 6.97 11.74 1.91
CA VAL A 180 8.09 11.49 2.84
C VAL A 180 8.68 12.79 3.36
N LEU A 181 8.99 13.77 2.48
CA LEU A 181 9.53 15.06 2.89
C LEU A 181 8.58 15.82 3.82
N ASN A 182 7.27 15.78 3.55
CA ASN A 182 6.27 16.39 4.43
C ASN A 182 6.26 15.75 5.82
N TYR A 183 6.38 14.42 5.91
CA TYR A 183 6.47 13.73 7.20
C TYR A 183 7.72 14.14 7.98
N TYR A 184 8.88 14.19 7.30
CA TYR A 184 10.14 14.58 7.92
C TYR A 184 10.10 16.02 8.43
N ASP A 185 9.56 16.94 7.62
CA ASP A 185 9.43 18.35 7.98
C ASP A 185 8.57 18.56 9.23
N ARG A 186 7.43 17.87 9.30
CA ARG A 186 6.46 18.02 10.39
C ARG A 186 6.87 17.35 11.69
N TYR A 187 7.50 16.17 11.61
CA TYR A 187 7.64 15.29 12.78
C TYR A 187 9.07 14.97 13.16
N LYS A 188 10.07 15.39 12.39
CA LYS A 188 11.49 15.06 12.63
C LYS A 188 12.34 16.29 12.79
N SER A 189 12.36 17.16 11.79
CA SER A 189 13.04 18.44 11.86
C SER A 189 12.39 19.40 10.87
N PRO A 190 11.98 20.61 11.30
CA PRO A 190 11.43 21.63 10.41
C PRO A 190 12.55 22.17 9.52
N SER A 191 12.77 21.51 8.39
CA SER A 191 13.85 21.78 7.43
C SER A 191 13.84 20.75 6.29
N TYR A 192 12.69 20.36 5.76
CA TYR A 192 12.60 19.48 4.58
C TYR A 192 11.64 20.00 3.52
N VAL A 193 10.68 20.88 3.88
CA VAL A 193 9.78 21.52 2.93
C VAL A 193 9.82 23.04 3.12
N PRO A 194 10.23 23.83 2.11
CA PRO A 194 10.21 25.29 2.23
C PRO A 194 8.78 25.80 2.35
N ASN A 195 8.54 26.81 3.17
CA ASN A 195 7.20 27.39 3.37
C ASN A 195 6.49 27.78 2.06
N SER A 196 7.24 28.16 1.02
CA SER A 196 6.68 28.50 -0.30
C SER A 196 6.16 27.29 -1.10
N LEU A 197 6.51 26.07 -0.68
CA LEU A 197 6.09 24.81 -1.28
C LEU A 197 5.10 24.04 -0.40
N GLU A 198 4.88 24.49 0.84
CA GLU A 198 3.87 23.92 1.72
C GLU A 198 2.45 24.20 1.17
N SER A 199 1.68 23.14 1.01
CA SER A 199 0.30 23.18 0.53
C SER A 199 -0.46 21.98 1.07
N SER A 200 -1.77 22.11 1.26
CA SER A 200 -2.61 21.02 1.78
C SER A 200 -2.72 19.84 0.83
N ASP A 201 -2.63 20.09 -0.47
CA ASP A 201 -2.68 19.08 -1.54
C ASP A 201 -1.28 18.61 -1.98
N GLY A 202 -0.22 19.26 -1.50
CA GLY A 202 1.17 18.96 -1.83
C GLY A 202 1.58 19.33 -3.26
N VAL A 203 0.71 19.93 -4.07
CA VAL A 203 0.93 20.10 -5.52
C VAL A 203 2.17 20.96 -5.80
N ALA A 204 2.39 22.01 -5.01
CA ALA A 204 3.57 22.87 -5.16
C ALA A 204 4.88 22.10 -4.92
N LEU A 205 4.94 21.32 -3.84
CA LEU A 205 6.09 20.47 -3.52
C LEU A 205 6.31 19.38 -4.57
N ILE A 206 5.23 18.72 -5.02
CA ILE A 206 5.29 17.68 -6.05
C ILE A 206 5.83 18.26 -7.36
N ASN A 207 5.33 19.41 -7.81
CA ASN A 207 5.84 20.07 -9.02
C ASN A 207 7.32 20.47 -8.89
N ALA A 208 7.75 20.92 -7.70
CA ALA A 208 9.15 21.24 -7.45
C ALA A 208 10.05 20.00 -7.52
N LEU A 209 9.56 18.83 -7.08
CA LEU A 209 10.27 17.55 -7.22
C LEU A 209 10.31 17.06 -8.67
N VAL A 210 9.21 17.19 -9.42
CA VAL A 210 9.17 16.85 -10.86
C VAL A 210 10.22 17.63 -11.63
N ALA A 211 10.43 18.91 -11.32
CA ALA A 211 11.49 19.71 -11.93
C ALA A 211 12.93 19.19 -11.66
N ARG A 212 13.10 18.23 -10.75
CA ARG A 212 14.40 17.64 -10.35
C ARG A 212 14.59 16.19 -10.76
N MET A 213 13.51 15.41 -10.83
CA MET A 213 13.58 13.99 -11.19
C MET A 213 12.85 13.63 -12.48
N GLY A 214 11.94 14.49 -12.98
CA GLY A 214 11.05 14.16 -14.08
C GLY A 214 9.85 13.29 -13.63
N THR A 215 9.27 12.57 -14.58
CA THR A 215 8.18 11.60 -14.38
C THR A 215 8.68 10.19 -14.74
N ASN A 216 7.94 9.15 -14.35
CA ASN A 216 8.29 7.74 -14.60
C ASN A 216 9.70 7.37 -14.12
N THR A 217 10.05 7.84 -12.93
CA THR A 217 11.43 7.76 -12.42
C THR A 217 11.82 6.33 -12.09
N ASN A 218 13.07 5.96 -12.40
CA ASN A 218 13.73 4.80 -11.79
C ASN A 218 14.40 5.14 -10.44
N TYR A 219 14.96 4.14 -9.76
CA TYR A 219 15.68 4.30 -8.49
C TYR A 219 16.77 5.39 -8.51
N ASN A 220 17.54 5.49 -9.61
CA ASN A 220 18.62 6.46 -9.74
C ASN A 220 18.09 7.88 -9.87
N GLU A 221 17.03 8.08 -10.67
CA GLU A 221 16.39 9.37 -10.88
C GLU A 221 15.69 9.86 -9.62
N LEU A 222 14.96 8.98 -8.94
CA LEU A 222 14.30 9.29 -7.67
C LEU A 222 15.33 9.71 -6.60
N LYS A 223 16.37 8.89 -6.38
CA LYS A 223 17.47 9.20 -5.45
C LYS A 223 18.14 10.53 -5.79
N LYS A 224 18.51 10.73 -7.06
CA LYS A 224 19.22 11.93 -7.51
C LYS A 224 18.35 13.17 -7.34
N GLY A 225 17.09 13.12 -7.77
CA GLY A 225 16.19 14.27 -7.68
C GLY A 225 15.86 14.67 -6.25
N LEU A 226 15.61 13.70 -5.36
CA LEU A 226 15.46 13.97 -3.92
C LEU A 226 16.72 14.59 -3.33
N SER A 227 17.90 14.05 -3.67
CA SER A 227 19.19 14.60 -3.22
C SER A 227 19.37 16.05 -3.67
N LEU A 228 19.05 16.35 -4.93
CA LEU A 228 19.14 17.71 -5.49
C LEU A 228 18.14 18.66 -4.86
N PHE A 229 16.92 18.19 -4.57
CA PHE A 229 15.90 18.99 -3.87
C PHE A 229 16.36 19.34 -2.45
N ILE A 230 16.75 18.35 -1.66
CA ILE A 230 17.17 18.55 -0.26
C ILE A 230 18.40 19.47 -0.20
N LYS A 231 19.40 19.24 -1.06
CA LYS A 231 20.64 20.04 -1.12
C LYS A 231 20.39 21.53 -1.41
N GLN A 232 19.31 21.86 -2.14
CA GLN A 232 19.00 23.25 -2.45
C GLN A 232 18.56 24.03 -1.21
N TYR A 233 17.81 23.39 -0.31
CA TYR A 233 17.11 24.08 0.78
C TYR A 233 17.72 23.80 2.16
N TYR A 234 18.47 22.71 2.34
CA TYR A 234 18.84 22.19 3.66
C TYR A 234 20.25 21.59 3.74
N LYS A 235 20.64 21.14 4.95
CA LYS A 235 21.94 20.50 5.20
C LYS A 235 22.10 19.23 4.35
N PRO A 236 23.35 18.81 4.04
CA PRO A 236 23.59 17.59 3.28
C PRO A 236 23.02 16.39 4.04
N THR A 237 21.94 15.83 3.51
CA THR A 237 21.38 14.54 3.94
C THR A 237 21.60 13.52 2.83
N THR A 238 21.90 12.29 3.22
CA THR A 238 22.12 11.18 2.28
C THR A 238 20.78 10.58 1.87
N VAL A 239 20.49 10.57 0.58
CA VAL A 239 19.41 9.75 0.01
C VAL A 239 20.01 8.45 -0.50
N THR A 240 19.45 7.33 -0.06
CA THR A 240 19.95 5.99 -0.40
C THR A 240 18.88 5.22 -1.16
N ALA A 241 19.27 4.60 -2.27
CA ALA A 241 18.46 3.60 -2.95
C ALA A 241 19.04 2.22 -2.61
N ASN A 242 18.20 1.33 -2.10
CA ASN A 242 18.58 0.00 -1.63
C ASN A 242 17.78 -1.02 -2.44
N THR A 243 18.43 -1.68 -3.40
CA THR A 243 17.84 -2.76 -4.23
C THR A 243 18.31 -4.14 -3.77
N TYR A 244 19.04 -4.21 -2.66
CA TYR A 244 19.49 -5.44 -2.00
C TYR A 244 19.18 -5.32 -0.51
N SER A 245 18.67 -6.40 0.08
CA SER A 245 18.33 -6.47 1.52
C SER A 245 17.46 -5.31 2.01
N TRP A 246 16.56 -4.79 1.16
CA TRP A 246 15.73 -3.63 1.49
C TRP A 246 14.77 -3.89 2.66
N GLY A 247 14.35 -5.15 2.88
CA GLY A 247 13.51 -5.50 4.02
C GLY A 247 14.14 -5.15 5.37
N ASP A 248 15.41 -5.49 5.59
CA ASP A 248 16.13 -5.14 6.83
C ASP A 248 16.31 -3.63 6.98
N ARG A 249 16.51 -2.95 5.84
CA ARG A 249 16.60 -1.49 5.79
C ARG A 249 15.28 -0.84 6.19
N ILE A 250 14.16 -1.30 5.64
CA ILE A 250 12.81 -0.82 5.99
C ILE A 250 12.53 -1.01 7.48
N ARG A 251 12.84 -2.19 8.05
CA ARG A 251 12.67 -2.43 9.50
C ARG A 251 13.43 -1.40 10.33
N THR A 252 14.66 -1.10 9.93
CA THR A 252 15.49 -0.09 10.61
C THR A 252 14.90 1.31 10.50
N ILE A 253 14.40 1.68 9.32
CA ILE A 253 13.83 3.01 9.04
C ILE A 253 12.52 3.20 9.82
N ILE A 254 11.61 2.24 9.73
CA ILE A 254 10.32 2.25 10.42
C ILE A 254 10.53 2.22 11.94
N GLY A 255 11.46 1.39 12.45
CA GLY A 255 11.79 1.35 13.89
C GLY A 255 12.42 2.64 14.43
N LYS A 256 12.99 3.49 13.56
CA LYS A 256 13.41 4.87 13.89
C LYS A 256 12.29 5.89 13.70
N ASN A 257 11.07 5.41 13.41
CA ASN A 257 9.86 6.17 13.18
C ASN A 257 9.94 7.08 11.94
N TYR A 258 10.62 6.65 10.87
CA TYR A 258 10.68 7.36 9.58
C TYR A 258 9.97 6.53 8.50
N PRO A 259 9.22 7.16 7.57
CA PRO A 259 8.74 6.48 6.36
C PRO A 259 9.84 6.40 5.31
N CYS A 260 9.68 5.50 4.34
CA CYS A 260 10.52 5.43 3.14
C CYS A 260 9.68 5.12 1.90
N ILE A 261 10.27 5.34 0.73
CA ILE A 261 9.65 5.03 -0.55
C ILE A 261 9.97 3.59 -0.89
N LEU A 262 8.99 2.84 -1.38
CA LEU A 262 9.11 1.44 -1.79
C LEU A 262 8.80 1.33 -3.27
N GLY A 263 9.62 0.57 -3.99
CA GLY A 263 9.32 0.16 -5.36
C GLY A 263 8.48 -1.11 -5.35
N LEU A 264 7.41 -1.09 -6.15
CA LEU A 264 6.60 -2.26 -6.44
C LEU A 264 7.07 -2.87 -7.76
N THR A 265 7.29 -4.18 -7.73
CA THR A 265 7.90 -4.93 -8.83
C THR A 265 6.99 -5.00 -10.03
N SER A 266 7.57 -4.83 -11.23
CA SER A 266 6.95 -5.15 -12.51
C SER A 266 5.65 -4.38 -12.80
N HIS A 267 5.62 -3.05 -12.59
CA HIS A 267 4.50 -2.25 -13.09
C HIS A 267 4.56 -2.19 -14.64
N PRO A 268 3.56 -2.69 -15.37
CA PRO A 268 3.65 -2.93 -16.80
C PRO A 268 3.79 -1.66 -17.65
N ARG A 269 3.20 -0.54 -17.20
CA ARG A 269 3.31 0.78 -17.84
C ARG A 269 4.47 1.67 -17.38
N TYR A 270 4.92 1.55 -16.12
CA TYR A 270 5.86 2.51 -15.50
C TYR A 270 7.25 1.90 -15.26
N GLY A 271 7.40 0.59 -15.41
CA GLY A 271 8.51 -0.17 -14.84
C GLY A 271 8.40 -0.17 -13.32
N GLU A 272 8.72 0.97 -12.71
CA GLU A 272 8.76 1.22 -11.26
C GLU A 272 7.51 1.99 -10.80
N HIS A 273 6.77 1.45 -9.84
CA HIS A 273 5.69 2.17 -9.15
C HIS A 273 6.07 2.46 -7.70
N TRP A 274 6.06 3.75 -7.33
CA TRP A 274 6.49 4.24 -6.04
C TRP A 274 5.34 4.45 -5.06
N VAL A 275 5.43 3.80 -3.90
CA VAL A 275 4.52 3.99 -2.76
C VAL A 275 5.32 4.33 -1.50
N VAL A 276 4.65 4.74 -0.42
CA VAL A 276 5.32 5.10 0.85
C VAL A 276 5.02 4.08 1.93
N VAL A 277 6.06 3.44 2.47
CA VAL A 277 5.93 2.51 3.58
C VAL A 277 5.80 3.26 4.89
N THR A 278 4.81 2.83 5.66
CA THR A 278 4.45 3.40 6.97
C THR A 278 4.46 2.35 8.08
N GLY A 279 4.50 1.07 7.74
CA GLY A 279 4.64 -0.03 8.69
C GLY A 279 5.01 -1.33 8.00
N TYR A 280 5.28 -2.35 8.80
CA TYR A 280 5.53 -3.71 8.31
C TYR A 280 4.97 -4.75 9.28
N ASN A 281 4.73 -5.94 8.75
CA ASN A 281 4.33 -7.11 9.50
C ASN A 281 5.02 -8.34 8.89
N PHE A 282 6.00 -8.90 9.60
CA PHE A 282 6.89 -9.94 9.09
C PHE A 282 6.93 -11.19 9.96
N THR A 283 7.07 -12.32 9.27
CA THR A 283 7.40 -13.62 9.83
C THR A 283 8.87 -13.70 10.26
N SER A 284 9.25 -14.80 10.90
CA SER A 284 10.64 -15.06 11.30
C SER A 284 11.61 -15.15 10.14
N ASN A 285 11.10 -15.38 8.92
CA ASN A 285 11.91 -15.56 7.72
C ASN A 285 11.97 -14.27 6.88
N ASN A 286 11.61 -13.12 7.45
CA ASN A 286 11.61 -11.81 6.79
C ASN A 286 10.68 -11.71 5.57
N SER A 287 9.72 -12.63 5.45
CA SER A 287 8.59 -12.54 4.52
C SER A 287 7.37 -11.98 5.25
N GLY A 288 6.54 -11.22 4.55
CA GLY A 288 5.28 -10.73 5.11
C GLY A 288 4.73 -9.56 4.31
N THR A 289 4.37 -8.46 4.98
CA THR A 289 3.76 -7.30 4.33
C THR A 289 4.34 -5.97 4.75
N TYR A 290 4.22 -5.01 3.83
CA TYR A 290 4.43 -3.60 4.10
C TYR A 290 3.10 -2.85 4.07
N THR A 291 2.84 -2.05 5.11
CA THR A 291 1.70 -1.14 5.15
C THR A 291 2.07 0.16 4.45
N VAL A 292 1.33 0.53 3.39
CA VAL A 292 1.66 1.63 2.50
C VAL A 292 0.59 2.73 2.45
N ASN A 293 1.06 3.93 2.11
CA ASN A 293 0.30 4.99 1.48
C ASN A 293 0.55 4.89 -0.04
N ASP A 294 -0.52 4.80 -0.80
CA ASP A 294 -0.49 4.46 -2.24
C ASP A 294 -0.15 5.65 -3.15
N GLY A 295 -0.11 6.88 -2.63
CA GLY A 295 0.09 8.08 -3.45
C GLY A 295 -1.12 8.45 -4.32
N TRP A 296 -2.30 7.86 -4.04
CA TRP A 296 -3.60 8.22 -4.59
C TRP A 296 -4.61 8.61 -3.49
N GLY A 297 -4.10 8.91 -2.30
CA GLY A 297 -4.88 9.39 -1.16
C GLY A 297 -5.36 8.28 -0.21
N ASN A 298 -5.04 7.02 -0.48
CA ASN A 298 -5.37 5.90 0.41
C ASN A 298 -4.16 5.51 1.27
N VAL A 299 -4.44 4.98 2.46
CA VAL A 299 -3.44 4.52 3.43
C VAL A 299 -3.90 3.23 4.06
N GLY A 300 -2.98 2.45 4.63
CA GLY A 300 -3.33 1.20 5.31
C GLY A 300 -3.56 0.04 4.35
N ILE A 301 -2.97 0.09 3.16
CA ILE A 301 -2.90 -1.03 2.23
C ILE A 301 -1.68 -1.85 2.60
N ASN A 302 -1.84 -3.16 2.73
CA ASN A 302 -0.76 -4.08 3.06
C ASN A 302 -0.40 -4.88 1.82
N ILE A 303 0.84 -4.73 1.35
CA ILE A 303 1.35 -5.39 0.13
C ILE A 303 2.32 -6.50 0.54
N ASN A 304 2.15 -7.69 -0.02
CA ASN A 304 3.08 -8.79 0.19
C ASN A 304 4.48 -8.42 -0.31
N SER A 305 5.50 -8.67 0.53
CA SER A 305 6.90 -8.33 0.26
C SER A 305 7.46 -8.96 -1.01
N SER A 306 6.88 -10.07 -1.50
CA SER A 306 7.28 -10.72 -2.75
C SER A 306 6.98 -9.92 -4.02
N TYR A 307 6.19 -8.84 -3.90
CA TYR A 307 5.86 -7.90 -4.98
C TYR A 307 6.63 -6.57 -4.86
N THR A 308 7.77 -6.58 -4.19
CA THR A 308 8.61 -5.39 -3.97
C THR A 308 10.05 -5.67 -4.37
N ASP A 309 10.77 -4.65 -4.85
CA ASP A 309 12.14 -4.81 -5.40
C ASP A 309 13.19 -3.84 -4.82
N GLY A 310 12.79 -2.97 -3.90
CA GLY A 310 13.73 -2.06 -3.26
C GLY A 310 13.06 -0.92 -2.51
N CYS A 311 13.91 -0.10 -1.87
CA CYS A 311 13.46 1.08 -1.14
C CYS A 311 14.39 2.29 -1.34
N VAL A 312 13.82 3.48 -1.28
CA VAL A 312 14.55 4.75 -1.23
C VAL A 312 14.27 5.44 0.10
N ASP A 313 15.34 5.80 0.81
CA ASP A 313 15.25 6.42 2.13
C ASP A 313 16.14 7.67 2.26
N ILE A 314 15.80 8.50 3.24
CA ILE A 314 16.47 9.75 3.58
C ILE A 314 17.09 9.60 4.98
N GLY A 315 18.42 9.68 5.05
CA GLY A 315 19.23 9.38 6.24
C GLY A 315 19.45 10.51 7.24
#